data_AF-A0A7Y2IXK1-F1
#
_entry.id   AF-A0A7Y2IXK1-F1
#
_cell.length_a   1.000
_cell.length_b   1.000
_cell.length_c   1.000
_cell.angle_alpha   90.00
_cell.angle_beta   90.00
_cell.angle_gamma   90.00
#
_symmetry.space_group_name_H-M   'P 1'
#
loop_
_entity.id
_entity.type
_entity.pdbx_description
1 polymer ?
#
loop_
_entity_poly.entity_id
_entity_poly.type
_entity_poly.pdbx_seq_one_letter_code
_entity_poly.pdbx_strand_id
1 'polypeptide(L)'
;MSMLTEIFRVRGMLALAGALAGLSLWLLAEVLPDVTENDRLVLALSAFCVGTFTIFLAITGPLPSRKAAPAAAVIGLVLAVLAYTASLRFDAVQPFIETLHPIFALALCIALPIPFLVAGLSPGGGWLDYPKLFDAAWNTVVRTIASLRFLGAVWGVIALSVALLGLVGIEIIEDLLDIEPVPYLLSGLVLGLGIGVADELTEYVSPKLILRLLRLLVPVVLVGTLIFLVTLPFRGVSGLFGTLSVAATLIAMA
;
A
#
# COMPACT_ATOMS: atom_id res chain seq x y z
N MET A 1 -32.96 -7.64 -2.32
CA MET A 1 -31.61 -7.62 -2.94
C MET A 1 -30.85 -8.80 -2.36
N SER A 2 -30.45 -9.79 -3.16
CA SER A 2 -29.80 -11.00 -2.62
C SER A 2 -28.35 -10.71 -2.23
N MET A 3 -27.81 -11.47 -1.27
CA MET A 3 -26.42 -11.36 -0.77
C MET A 3 -25.38 -11.39 -1.91
N LEU A 4 -25.63 -12.18 -2.95
CA LEU A 4 -24.79 -12.27 -4.14
C LEU A 4 -24.69 -10.93 -4.89
N THR A 5 -25.79 -10.16 -4.98
CA THR A 5 -25.80 -8.88 -5.68
C THR A 5 -24.92 -7.82 -4.99
N GLU A 6 -24.87 -7.83 -3.66
CA GLU A 6 -23.98 -6.93 -2.90
C GLU A 6 -22.50 -7.28 -3.11
N ILE A 7 -22.16 -8.57 -3.12
CA ILE A 7 -20.79 -9.04 -3.36
C ILE A 7 -20.28 -8.58 -4.74
N PHE A 8 -21.04 -8.86 -5.80
CA PHE A 8 -20.66 -8.45 -7.16
C PHE A 8 -20.56 -6.93 -7.30
N ARG A 9 -21.40 -6.18 -6.58
CA ARG A 9 -21.37 -4.72 -6.57
C ARG A 9 -20.10 -4.17 -5.93
N VAL A 10 -19.67 -4.71 -4.78
CA VAL A 10 -18.44 -4.25 -4.11
C VAL A 10 -17.21 -4.57 -4.96
N ARG A 11 -17.13 -5.76 -5.55
CA ARG A 11 -16.06 -6.13 -6.49
C ARG A 11 -15.98 -5.18 -7.67
N GLY A 12 -17.12 -4.93 -8.33
CA GLY A 12 -17.18 -4.02 -9.48
C GLY A 12 -16.75 -2.60 -9.13
N MET A 13 -17.16 -2.11 -7.96
CA MET A 13 -16.76 -0.79 -7.47
C MET A 13 -15.25 -0.70 -7.21
N LEU A 14 -14.66 -1.72 -6.57
CA LEU A 14 -13.22 -1.76 -6.30
C LEU A 14 -12.41 -1.91 -7.58
N ALA A 15 -12.86 -2.75 -8.52
CA ALA A 15 -12.23 -2.88 -9.83
C ALA A 15 -12.27 -1.55 -10.61
N LEU A 16 -13.40 -0.85 -10.61
CA LEU A 16 -13.52 0.47 -11.24
C LEU A 16 -12.66 1.52 -10.54
N ALA A 17 -12.64 1.55 -9.21
CA ALA A 17 -11.77 2.45 -8.46
C ALA A 17 -10.29 2.17 -8.72
N GLY A 18 -9.92 0.90 -8.85
CA GLY A 18 -8.58 0.47 -9.25
C GLY A 18 -8.25 0.91 -10.68
N ALA A 19 -9.15 0.73 -11.64
CA ALA A 19 -8.97 1.19 -13.02
C ALA A 19 -8.78 2.71 -13.09
N LEU A 20 -9.58 3.47 -12.34
CA LEU A 20 -9.43 4.92 -12.21
C LEU A 20 -8.11 5.31 -11.54
N ALA A 21 -7.65 4.54 -10.55
CA ALA A 21 -6.34 4.76 -9.94
C ALA A 21 -5.21 4.55 -10.94
N GLY A 22 -5.27 3.48 -11.74
CA GLY A 22 -4.33 3.21 -12.82
C GLY A 22 -4.31 4.33 -13.87
N LEU A 23 -5.49 4.74 -14.35
CA LEU A 23 -5.62 5.85 -15.29
C LEU A 23 -5.08 7.17 -14.71
N SER A 24 -5.34 7.42 -13.42
CA SER A 24 -4.82 8.61 -12.73
C SER A 24 -3.30 8.58 -12.64
N LEU A 25 -2.71 7.41 -12.36
CA LEU A 25 -1.26 7.24 -12.34
C LEU A 25 -0.63 7.49 -13.71
N TRP A 26 -1.21 6.96 -14.78
CA TRP A 26 -0.75 7.23 -16.14
C TRP A 26 -0.82 8.73 -16.47
N LEU A 27 -1.96 9.38 -16.19
CA LEU A 27 -2.10 10.83 -16.40
C LEU A 27 -1.07 11.64 -15.62
N LEU A 28 -0.76 11.26 -14.38
CA LEU A 28 0.17 11.98 -13.52
C LEU A 28 1.64 11.71 -13.86
N ALA A 29 1.96 10.52 -14.35
CA ALA A 29 3.34 10.10 -14.64
C ALA A 29 3.77 10.48 -16.06
N GLU A 30 2.89 10.35 -17.05
CA GLU A 30 3.25 10.49 -18.47
C GLU A 30 2.69 11.77 -19.09
N VAL A 31 1.47 12.19 -18.72
CA VAL A 31 0.78 13.31 -19.40
C VAL A 31 1.00 14.64 -18.70
N LEU A 32 0.85 14.67 -17.37
CA LEU A 32 0.87 15.92 -16.62
C LEU A 32 2.25 16.61 -16.63
N PRO A 33 3.40 15.91 -16.51
CA PRO A 33 4.72 16.53 -16.58
C PRO A 33 4.97 17.31 -17.88
N ASP A 34 4.41 16.84 -19.00
CA ASP A 34 4.54 17.51 -20.30
C ASP A 34 3.64 18.75 -20.43
N VAL A 35 2.59 18.84 -19.62
CA VAL A 35 1.58 19.91 -19.67
C VAL A 35 1.88 21.04 -18.67
N THR A 36 2.65 20.77 -17.61
CA THR A 36 2.95 21.76 -16.57
C THR A 36 4.43 21.81 -16.19
N GLU A 37 5.00 23.02 -16.15
CA GLU A 37 6.36 23.27 -15.66
C GLU A 37 6.49 23.19 -14.13
N ASN A 38 5.39 22.93 -13.40
CA ASN A 38 5.37 22.93 -11.94
C ASN A 38 5.45 21.51 -11.35
N ASP A 39 6.67 20.96 -11.29
CA ASP A 39 6.96 19.63 -10.74
C ASP A 39 6.41 19.43 -9.32
N ARG A 40 6.39 20.48 -8.50
CA ARG A 40 5.91 20.41 -7.10
C ARG A 40 4.41 20.20 -7.04
N LEU A 41 3.67 20.78 -8.00
CA LEU A 41 2.24 20.54 -8.15
C LEU A 41 1.98 19.11 -8.62
N VAL A 42 2.76 18.61 -9.59
CA VAL A 42 2.67 17.21 -10.04
C VAL A 42 2.93 16.24 -8.89
N LEU A 43 3.94 16.49 -8.06
CA LEU A 43 4.23 15.70 -6.86
C LEU A 43 3.05 15.73 -5.87
N ALA A 44 2.48 16.90 -5.60
CA ALA A 44 1.36 17.04 -4.66
C ALA A 44 0.10 16.32 -5.15
N LEU A 45 -0.23 16.44 -6.44
CA LEU A 45 -1.34 15.74 -7.07
C LEU A 45 -1.11 14.23 -7.11
N SER A 46 0.13 13.79 -7.34
CA SER A 46 0.51 12.39 -7.27
C SER A 46 0.32 11.82 -5.87
N ALA A 47 0.79 12.53 -4.84
CA ALA A 47 0.57 12.15 -3.45
C ALA A 47 -0.93 12.12 -3.08
N PHE A 48 -1.72 13.08 -3.57
CA PHE A 48 -3.17 13.11 -3.40
C PHE A 48 -3.84 11.87 -4.00
N CYS A 49 -3.58 11.59 -5.29
CA CYS A 49 -4.20 10.48 -6.01
C CYS A 49 -3.77 9.13 -5.44
N VAL A 50 -2.46 8.91 -5.27
CA VAL A 50 -1.93 7.66 -4.69
C VAL A 50 -2.48 7.45 -3.28
N GLY A 51 -2.44 8.46 -2.43
CA GLY A 51 -2.96 8.39 -1.07
C GLY A 51 -4.46 8.08 -1.03
N THR A 52 -5.25 8.83 -1.80
CA THR A 52 -6.72 8.67 -1.84
C THR A 52 -7.11 7.28 -2.36
N PHE A 53 -6.59 6.84 -3.50
CA PHE A 53 -6.96 5.54 -4.06
C PHE A 53 -6.45 4.38 -3.20
N THR A 54 -5.22 4.44 -2.70
CA THR A 54 -4.67 3.37 -1.85
C THR A 54 -5.48 3.21 -0.57
N ILE A 55 -5.79 4.30 0.12
CA ILE A 55 -6.59 4.27 1.35
C ILE A 55 -8.01 3.83 1.04
N PHE A 56 -8.62 4.35 -0.03
CA PHE A 56 -9.96 3.98 -0.44
C PHE A 56 -10.08 2.48 -0.71
N LEU A 57 -9.16 1.91 -1.50
CA LEU A 57 -9.13 0.47 -1.78
C LEU A 57 -8.92 -0.35 -0.50
N ALA A 58 -8.06 0.11 0.42
CA ALA A 58 -7.76 -0.59 1.65
C ALA A 58 -8.95 -0.64 2.63
N ILE A 59 -9.67 0.47 2.81
CA ILE A 59 -10.74 0.58 3.82
C ILE A 59 -12.15 0.26 3.28
N THR A 60 -12.30 0.19 1.96
CA THR A 60 -13.55 -0.26 1.33
C THR A 60 -13.68 -1.78 1.41
N GLY A 61 -14.84 -2.25 1.88
CA GLY A 61 -15.06 -3.62 2.36
C GLY A 61 -15.40 -3.59 3.85
N PRO A 62 -14.41 -3.32 4.73
CA PRO A 62 -14.63 -3.09 6.16
C PRO A 62 -15.54 -1.90 6.45
N LEU A 63 -15.45 -0.84 5.65
CA LEU A 63 -16.30 0.35 5.75
C LEU A 63 -17.19 0.50 4.50
N PRO A 64 -18.41 1.03 4.67
CA PRO A 64 -19.25 1.40 3.53
C PRO A 64 -18.57 2.52 2.73
N SER A 65 -18.70 2.47 1.40
CA SER A 65 -18.05 3.42 0.48
C SER A 65 -18.33 4.90 0.79
N ARG A 66 -19.54 5.19 1.30
CA ARG A 66 -19.95 6.53 1.76
C ARG A 66 -19.08 7.10 2.87
N LYS A 67 -18.50 6.25 3.73
CA LYS A 67 -17.55 6.65 4.78
C LYS A 67 -16.11 6.57 4.28
N ALA A 68 -15.81 5.57 3.45
CA ALA A 68 -14.47 5.34 2.92
C ALA A 68 -13.97 6.48 2.01
N ALA A 69 -14.81 6.93 1.06
CA ALA A 69 -14.44 7.96 0.10
C ALA A 69 -14.01 9.30 0.74
N PRO A 70 -14.82 9.94 1.63
CA PRO A 70 -14.40 11.19 2.25
C PRO A 70 -13.20 11.00 3.18
N ALA A 71 -13.12 9.90 3.92
CA ALA A 71 -11.97 9.61 4.79
C ALA A 71 -10.67 9.50 3.98
N ALA A 72 -10.70 8.76 2.87
CA ALA A 72 -9.56 8.60 1.97
C ALA A 72 -9.15 9.94 1.33
N ALA A 73 -10.11 10.75 0.88
CA ALA A 73 -9.85 12.06 0.29
C ALA A 73 -9.22 13.04 1.29
N VAL A 74 -9.68 13.05 2.55
CA VAL A 74 -9.09 13.89 3.61
C VAL A 74 -7.64 13.50 3.87
N ILE A 75 -7.34 12.21 4.04
CA ILE A 75 -5.95 11.78 4.23
C ILE A 75 -5.10 12.04 2.97
N GLY A 76 -5.65 11.81 1.77
CA GLY A 76 -5.00 12.15 0.51
C GLY A 76 -4.65 13.64 0.43
N LEU A 77 -5.54 14.53 0.86
CA LEU A 77 -5.28 15.97 0.90
C LEU A 77 -4.17 16.32 1.89
N VAL A 78 -4.16 15.70 3.08
CA VAL A 78 -3.08 15.86 4.06
C VAL A 78 -1.75 15.40 3.46
N LEU A 79 -1.72 14.26 2.77
CA LEU A 79 -0.52 13.75 2.09
C LEU A 79 -0.02 14.69 1.00
N ALA A 80 -0.93 15.28 0.22
CA ALA A 80 -0.59 16.27 -0.80
C ALA A 80 0.08 17.51 -0.20
N VAL A 81 -0.49 18.04 0.89
CA VAL A 81 0.06 19.18 1.62
C VAL A 81 1.43 18.85 2.23
N LEU A 82 1.56 17.66 2.84
CA LEU A 82 2.83 17.20 3.40
C LEU A 82 3.91 17.01 2.33
N ALA A 83 3.58 16.37 1.21
CA ALA A 83 4.51 16.18 0.09
C ALA A 83 4.95 17.53 -0.49
N TYR A 84 4.00 18.44 -0.75
CA TYR A 84 4.28 19.78 -1.26
C TYR A 84 5.20 20.55 -0.31
N THR A 85 4.83 20.65 0.97
CA THR A 85 5.61 21.40 1.97
C THR A 85 6.99 20.78 2.24
N ALA A 86 7.09 19.45 2.24
CA ALA A 86 8.36 18.75 2.38
C ALA A 86 9.28 19.00 1.17
N SER A 87 8.72 19.08 -0.05
CA SER A 87 9.48 19.36 -1.27
C SER A 87 10.11 20.77 -1.26
N LEU A 88 9.54 21.72 -0.51
CA LEU A 88 10.10 23.08 -0.39
C LEU A 88 11.48 23.12 0.29
N ARG A 89 11.89 22.02 0.94
CA ARG A 89 13.21 21.87 1.58
C ARG A 89 14.32 21.53 0.57
N PHE A 90 13.95 21.28 -0.68
CA PHE A 90 14.85 20.96 -1.77
C PHE A 90 14.71 22.00 -2.88
N ASP A 91 15.78 22.21 -3.64
CA ASP A 91 15.75 23.14 -4.77
C ASP A 91 14.84 22.61 -5.90
N ALA A 92 14.89 21.30 -6.16
CA ALA A 92 14.07 20.61 -7.16
C ALA A 92 13.37 19.37 -6.57
N VAL A 93 12.36 18.85 -7.28
CA VAL A 93 11.62 17.64 -6.88
C VAL A 93 12.44 16.37 -7.07
N GLN A 94 13.31 16.31 -8.08
CA GLN A 94 14.10 15.12 -8.37
C GLN A 94 15.00 14.69 -7.20
N PRO A 95 15.83 15.58 -6.58
CA PRO A 95 16.58 15.24 -5.38
C PRO A 95 15.71 14.81 -4.18
N PHE A 96 14.50 15.39 -4.05
CA PHE A 96 13.56 15.00 -3.01
C PHE A 96 13.15 13.54 -3.14
N ILE A 97 12.83 13.07 -4.35
CA ILE A 97 12.46 11.68 -4.64
C ILE A 97 13.67 10.75 -4.44
N GLU A 98 14.84 11.12 -4.95
CA GLU A 98 16.06 10.30 -4.92
C GLU A 98 16.58 10.01 -3.50
N THR A 99 16.28 10.89 -2.53
CA THR A 99 16.66 10.64 -1.12
C THR A 99 15.89 9.50 -0.45
N LEU A 100 14.81 9.00 -1.07
CA LEU A 100 13.92 7.91 -0.67
C LEU A 100 13.19 8.06 0.68
N HIS A 101 13.78 8.68 1.69
CA HIS A 101 13.17 8.85 3.01
C HIS A 101 11.81 9.58 2.97
N PRO A 102 11.53 10.57 2.08
CA PRO A 102 10.20 11.17 2.01
C PRO A 102 9.16 10.21 1.42
N ILE A 103 9.56 9.35 0.48
CA ILE A 103 8.68 8.32 -0.10
C ILE A 103 8.29 7.30 0.98
N PHE A 104 9.26 6.85 1.79
CA PHE A 104 8.99 5.98 2.93
C PHE A 104 8.07 6.65 3.97
N ALA A 105 8.30 7.94 4.26
CA ALA A 105 7.44 8.69 5.18
C ALA A 105 6.00 8.81 4.65
N LEU A 106 5.82 9.10 3.36
CA LEU A 106 4.49 9.14 2.73
C LEU A 106 3.81 7.76 2.75
N ALA A 107 4.55 6.69 2.48
CA ALA A 107 4.02 5.32 2.59
C ALA A 107 3.55 4.99 4.01
N LEU A 108 4.29 5.41 5.04
CA LEU A 108 3.88 5.28 6.44
C LEU A 108 2.63 6.12 6.74
N CYS A 109 2.56 7.36 6.23
CA CYS A 109 1.40 8.22 6.38
C CYS A 109 0.15 7.69 5.63
N ILE A 110 0.32 6.80 4.66
CA ILE A 110 -0.79 6.05 4.03
C ILE A 110 -1.17 4.84 4.88
N ALA A 111 -0.18 4.05 5.32
CA ALA A 111 -0.42 2.77 5.99
C ALA A 111 -0.95 2.92 7.42
N LEU A 112 -0.39 3.86 8.19
CA LEU A 112 -0.70 4.03 9.62
C LEU A 112 -2.16 4.42 9.88
N PRO A 113 -2.80 5.34 9.13
CA PRO A 113 -4.18 5.72 9.42
C PRO A 113 -5.22 4.63 9.14
N ILE A 114 -4.93 3.68 8.24
CA ILE A 114 -5.88 2.65 7.79
C ILE A 114 -6.57 1.91 8.95
N PRO A 115 -5.86 1.26 9.89
CA PRO A 115 -6.51 0.55 11.00
C PRO A 115 -7.33 1.47 11.90
N PHE A 116 -6.86 2.71 12.14
CA PHE A 116 -7.60 3.68 12.96
C PHE A 116 -8.87 4.18 12.28
N LEU A 117 -8.84 4.39 10.97
CA LEU A 117 -10.02 4.74 10.18
C LEU A 117 -11.04 3.61 10.22
N VAL A 118 -10.60 2.35 10.02
CA VAL A 118 -11.47 1.18 10.07
C VAL A 118 -12.07 1.03 11.48
N ALA A 119 -11.25 0.97 12.52
CA ALA A 119 -11.73 0.80 13.90
C ALA A 119 -12.63 1.96 14.35
N GLY A 120 -12.34 3.18 13.91
CA GLY A 120 -13.03 4.40 14.30
C GLY A 120 -14.33 4.72 13.61
N LEU A 121 -14.43 4.38 12.32
CA LEU A 121 -15.63 4.64 11.53
C LEU A 121 -16.61 3.45 11.54
N SER A 122 -16.16 2.31 12.09
CA SER A 122 -16.99 1.12 12.29
C SER A 122 -18.02 1.32 13.42
N PRO A 123 -19.26 0.85 13.24
CA PRO A 123 -20.28 0.88 14.30
C PRO A 123 -19.79 0.16 15.57
N GLY A 124 -19.93 0.81 16.73
CA GLY A 124 -19.51 0.25 18.02
C GLY A 124 -18.00 0.01 18.14
N GLY A 125 -17.18 0.58 17.25
CA GLY A 125 -15.72 0.61 17.38
C GLY A 125 -15.20 1.90 17.99
N GLY A 126 -13.90 1.95 18.24
CA GLY A 126 -13.20 3.12 18.74
C GLY A 126 -11.73 3.09 18.36
N TRP A 127 -11.07 4.26 18.37
CA TRP A 127 -9.66 4.39 17.93
C TRP A 127 -8.67 3.71 18.89
N LEU A 128 -9.15 3.22 20.04
CA LEU A 128 -8.38 2.49 21.05
C LEU A 128 -8.77 1.01 21.15
N ASP A 129 -9.69 0.53 20.30
CA ASP A 129 -10.11 -0.87 20.26
C ASP A 129 -9.00 -1.71 19.59
N TYR A 130 -8.02 -2.14 20.40
CA TYR A 130 -6.84 -2.86 19.91
C TYR A 130 -7.17 -4.11 19.08
N PRO A 131 -8.11 -4.99 19.49
CA PRO A 131 -8.55 -6.09 18.63
C PRO A 131 -8.97 -5.63 17.23
N LYS A 132 -9.78 -4.58 17.10
CA LYS A 132 -10.20 -4.05 15.79
C LYS A 132 -9.06 -3.42 15.01
N LEU A 133 -8.17 -2.69 15.67
CA LEU A 133 -6.99 -2.10 15.03
C LEU A 133 -6.09 -3.20 14.44
N PHE A 134 -5.86 -4.25 15.22
CA PHE A 134 -5.02 -5.37 14.81
C PHE A 134 -5.65 -6.16 13.67
N ASP A 135 -6.94 -6.48 13.76
CA ASP A 135 -7.67 -7.18 12.70
C ASP A 135 -7.69 -6.36 11.40
N ALA A 136 -7.92 -5.04 11.50
CA ALA A 136 -7.88 -4.15 10.34
C ALA A 136 -6.49 -4.11 9.69
N ALA A 137 -5.43 -3.94 10.49
CA ALA A 137 -4.06 -3.93 9.98
C ALA A 137 -3.68 -5.26 9.32
N TRP A 138 -4.02 -6.39 9.97
CA TRP A 138 -3.79 -7.72 9.44
C TRP A 138 -4.50 -7.94 8.10
N ASN A 139 -5.80 -7.64 8.07
CA ASN A 139 -6.63 -7.82 6.88
C ASN A 139 -6.14 -6.96 5.72
N THR A 140 -5.74 -5.71 5.97
CA THR A 140 -5.12 -4.87 4.94
C THR A 140 -3.87 -5.52 4.37
N VAL A 141 -2.94 -5.99 5.21
CA VAL A 141 -1.70 -6.63 4.75
C VAL A 141 -1.98 -7.88 3.90
N VAL A 142 -2.85 -8.78 4.39
CA VAL A 142 -3.20 -10.02 3.69
C VAL A 142 -3.88 -9.71 2.34
N ARG A 143 -4.85 -8.80 2.32
CA ARG A 143 -5.55 -8.39 1.10
C ARG A 143 -4.59 -7.77 0.09
N THR A 144 -3.71 -6.87 0.52
CA THR A 144 -2.72 -6.25 -0.36
C THR A 144 -1.76 -7.28 -0.96
N ILE A 145 -1.22 -8.19 -0.16
CA ILE A 145 -0.30 -9.23 -0.65
C ILE A 145 -1.02 -10.17 -1.63
N ALA A 146 -2.24 -10.62 -1.30
CA ALA A 146 -3.02 -11.50 -2.17
C ALA A 146 -3.30 -10.83 -3.53
N SER A 147 -3.68 -9.55 -3.52
CA SER A 147 -3.95 -8.77 -4.73
C SER A 147 -2.70 -8.54 -5.58
N LEU A 148 -1.55 -8.27 -4.96
CA LEU A 148 -0.29 -8.14 -5.68
C LEU A 148 0.14 -9.46 -6.34
N ARG A 149 -0.06 -10.59 -5.64
CA ARG A 149 0.19 -11.93 -6.21
C ARG A 149 -0.77 -12.23 -7.36
N PHE A 150 -2.04 -11.88 -7.21
CA PHE A 150 -3.03 -12.02 -8.28
C PHE A 150 -2.67 -11.16 -9.50
N LEU A 151 -2.28 -9.89 -9.30
CA LEU A 151 -1.78 -9.01 -10.35
C LEU A 151 -0.59 -9.64 -11.09
N GLY A 152 0.40 -10.13 -10.35
CA GLY A 152 1.56 -10.81 -10.94
C GLY A 152 1.19 -12.06 -11.72
N ALA A 153 0.22 -12.84 -11.24
CA ALA A 153 -0.29 -14.01 -11.97
C ALA A 153 -1.00 -13.62 -13.26
N VAL A 154 -1.82 -12.57 -13.25
CA VAL A 154 -2.51 -12.06 -14.45
C VAL A 154 -1.49 -11.57 -15.48
N TRP A 155 -0.50 -10.77 -15.06
CA TRP A 155 0.58 -10.35 -15.96
C TRP A 155 1.40 -11.52 -16.49
N GLY A 156 1.62 -12.57 -15.67
CA GLY A 156 2.25 -13.81 -16.13
C GLY A 156 1.44 -14.50 -17.22
N VAL A 157 0.12 -14.60 -17.06
CA VAL A 157 -0.78 -15.16 -18.09
C VAL A 157 -0.79 -14.30 -19.36
N ILE A 158 -0.81 -12.98 -19.23
CA ILE A 158 -0.76 -12.05 -20.37
C ILE A 158 0.56 -12.23 -21.13
N ALA A 159 1.70 -12.25 -20.45
CA ALA A 159 3.01 -12.44 -21.07
C ALA A 159 3.11 -13.78 -21.82
N LEU A 160 2.61 -14.86 -21.20
CA LEU A 160 2.54 -16.17 -21.86
C LEU A 160 1.60 -16.15 -23.08
N SER A 161 0.50 -15.40 -23.00
CA SER A 161 -0.47 -15.29 -24.10
C SER A 161 0.10 -14.50 -25.27
N VAL A 162 0.83 -13.39 -25.02
CA VAL A 162 1.57 -12.64 -26.04
C VAL A 162 2.58 -13.56 -26.73
N ALA A 163 3.41 -14.27 -25.95
CA ALA A 163 4.40 -15.19 -26.50
C ALA A 163 3.76 -16.31 -27.34
N LEU A 164 2.66 -16.90 -26.86
CA LEU A 164 1.96 -17.99 -27.55
C LEU A 164 1.32 -17.52 -28.86
N LEU A 165 0.62 -16.39 -28.84
CA LEU A 165 -0.06 -15.84 -30.02
C LEU A 165 0.96 -15.31 -31.05
N GLY A 166 2.08 -14.76 -30.60
CA GLY A 166 3.20 -14.34 -31.46
C GLY A 166 3.78 -15.50 -32.28
N LEU A 167 3.78 -16.74 -31.78
CA LEU A 167 4.21 -17.92 -32.56
C LEU A 167 3.36 -18.19 -33.80
N VAL A 168 2.11 -17.73 -33.82
CA VAL A 168 1.17 -17.88 -34.94
C VAL A 168 1.01 -16.54 -35.71
N GLY A 169 1.81 -15.52 -35.36
CA GLY A 169 1.76 -14.19 -35.96
C GLY A 169 0.54 -13.35 -35.57
N ILE A 170 -0.04 -13.60 -34.39
CA ILE A 170 -1.16 -12.81 -33.85
C ILE A 170 -0.62 -11.87 -32.77
N GLU A 171 -0.66 -10.57 -33.04
CA GLU A 171 -0.07 -9.51 -32.17
C GLU A 171 -1.13 -8.71 -31.39
N ILE A 172 -2.42 -9.09 -31.45
CA ILE A 172 -3.55 -8.32 -30.89
C ILE A 172 -3.37 -7.92 -29.41
N ILE A 173 -2.79 -8.80 -28.58
CA ILE A 173 -2.57 -8.49 -27.16
C ILE A 173 -1.41 -7.51 -27.00
N GLU A 174 -0.36 -7.65 -27.81
CA GLU A 174 0.80 -6.75 -27.83
C GLU A 174 0.37 -5.37 -28.30
N ASP A 175 -0.32 -5.28 -29.44
CA ASP A 175 -0.89 -4.04 -29.99
C ASP A 175 -1.77 -3.30 -28.96
N LEU A 176 -2.53 -4.04 -28.16
CA LEU A 176 -3.39 -3.46 -27.13
C LEU A 176 -2.59 -2.96 -25.92
N LEU A 177 -1.51 -3.64 -25.54
CA LEU A 177 -0.64 -3.23 -24.43
C LEU A 177 0.27 -2.07 -24.79
N ASP A 178 0.60 -1.90 -26.08
CA ASP A 178 1.35 -0.76 -26.60
C ASP A 178 0.58 0.56 -26.51
N ILE A 179 -0.73 0.50 -26.29
CA ILE A 179 -1.53 1.69 -25.95
C ILE A 179 -1.19 2.11 -24.52
N GLU A 180 -0.39 3.17 -24.37
CA GLU A 180 0.18 3.69 -23.12
C GLU A 180 -0.72 3.60 -21.86
N PRO A 181 -1.99 4.05 -21.84
CA PRO A 181 -2.85 3.95 -20.66
C PRO A 181 -3.29 2.52 -20.29
N VAL A 182 -3.25 1.57 -21.24
CA VAL A 182 -3.83 0.22 -21.07
C VAL A 182 -3.11 -0.58 -19.98
N PRO A 183 -1.77 -0.69 -19.94
CA PRO A 183 -1.07 -1.38 -18.85
C PRO A 183 -1.40 -0.84 -17.46
N TYR A 184 -1.50 0.49 -17.33
CA TYR A 184 -1.85 1.15 -16.07
C TYR A 184 -3.30 0.87 -15.66
N LEU A 185 -4.24 1.04 -16.58
CA LEU A 185 -5.67 0.79 -16.34
C LEU A 185 -5.92 -0.67 -15.99
N LEU A 186 -5.32 -1.60 -16.73
CA LEU A 186 -5.44 -3.04 -16.50
C LEU A 186 -4.85 -3.43 -15.14
N SER A 187 -3.67 -2.94 -14.80
CA SER A 187 -3.05 -3.21 -13.51
C SER A 187 -3.89 -2.70 -12.35
N GLY A 188 -4.42 -1.48 -12.47
CA GLY A 188 -5.33 -0.90 -11.51
C GLY A 188 -6.62 -1.71 -11.35
N LEU A 189 -7.25 -2.08 -12.47
CA LEU A 189 -8.47 -2.88 -12.50
C LEU A 189 -8.27 -4.23 -11.81
N VAL A 190 -7.19 -4.93 -12.16
CA VAL A 190 -6.84 -6.25 -11.60
C VAL A 190 -6.54 -6.15 -10.11
N LEU A 191 -5.81 -5.11 -9.67
CA LEU A 191 -5.57 -4.88 -8.24
C LEU A 191 -6.86 -4.60 -7.48
N GLY A 192 -7.71 -3.72 -8.00
CA GLY A 192 -9.00 -3.40 -7.38
C GLY A 192 -9.89 -4.63 -7.27
N LEU A 193 -9.97 -5.43 -8.33
CA LEU A 193 -10.68 -6.71 -8.32
C LEU A 193 -10.08 -7.69 -7.30
N GLY A 194 -8.75 -7.82 -7.28
CA GLY A 194 -8.02 -8.67 -6.33
C GLY A 194 -8.33 -8.29 -4.88
N ILE A 195 -8.37 -6.99 -4.57
CA ILE A 195 -8.69 -6.48 -3.23
C ILE A 195 -10.12 -6.81 -2.83
N GLY A 196 -11.06 -6.73 -3.78
CA GLY A 196 -12.45 -7.11 -3.56
C GLY A 196 -12.64 -8.61 -3.33
N VAL A 197 -11.96 -9.45 -4.11
CA VAL A 197 -12.01 -10.91 -3.95
C VAL A 197 -11.32 -11.34 -2.66
N ALA A 198 -10.16 -10.74 -2.33
CA ALA A 198 -9.42 -11.06 -1.12
C ALA A 198 -10.19 -10.67 0.15
N ASP A 199 -11.01 -9.62 0.10
CA ASP A 199 -11.87 -9.19 1.22
C ASP A 199 -12.81 -10.31 1.69
N GLU A 200 -13.37 -11.06 0.75
CA GLU A 200 -14.25 -12.20 1.05
C GLU A 200 -13.52 -13.39 1.65
N LEU A 201 -12.22 -13.49 1.39
CA LEU A 201 -11.39 -14.59 1.86
C LEU A 201 -10.67 -14.26 3.18
N THR A 202 -10.77 -13.03 3.66
CA THR A 202 -10.02 -12.58 4.85
C THR A 202 -10.44 -13.32 6.13
N GLU A 203 -11.67 -13.83 6.20
CA GLU A 203 -12.12 -14.66 7.33
C GLU A 203 -11.34 -15.99 7.46
N TYR A 204 -10.76 -16.50 6.36
CA TYR A 204 -10.02 -17.76 6.35
C TYR A 204 -8.55 -17.62 6.76
N VAL A 205 -7.98 -16.41 6.70
CA VAL A 205 -6.55 -16.18 6.98
C VAL A 205 -6.37 -15.65 8.40
N SER A 206 -6.43 -16.58 9.37
CA SER A 206 -6.33 -16.21 10.78
C SER A 206 -4.94 -15.66 11.14
N PRO A 207 -4.83 -14.46 11.75
CA PRO A 207 -3.56 -13.92 12.23
C PRO A 207 -2.92 -14.75 13.34
N LYS A 208 -3.72 -15.57 14.04
CA LYS A 208 -3.29 -16.31 15.23
C LYS A 208 -2.13 -17.25 14.95
N LEU A 209 -2.12 -17.90 13.79
CA LEU A 209 -1.05 -18.82 13.41
C LEU A 209 0.29 -18.08 13.30
N ILE A 210 0.31 -16.99 12.55
CA ILE A 210 1.52 -16.21 12.31
C ILE A 210 1.98 -15.52 13.58
N LEU A 211 1.07 -14.96 14.38
CA LEU A 211 1.39 -14.44 15.71
C LEU A 211 2.00 -15.51 16.62
N ARG A 212 1.48 -16.75 16.58
CA ARG A 212 2.01 -17.84 17.40
C ARG A 212 3.43 -18.19 16.99
N LEU A 213 3.73 -18.23 15.68
CA LEU A 213 5.08 -18.45 15.16
C LEU A 213 6.02 -17.29 15.55
N LEU A 214 5.60 -16.03 15.37
CA LEU A 214 6.37 -14.87 15.78
C LEU A 214 6.61 -14.84 17.31
N ARG A 215 5.63 -15.28 18.10
CA ARG A 215 5.76 -15.38 19.56
C ARG A 215 6.78 -16.43 20.00
N LEU A 216 7.11 -17.42 19.17
CA LEU A 216 8.22 -18.34 19.43
C LEU A 216 9.59 -17.65 19.30
N LEU A 217 9.67 -16.58 18.50
CA LEU A 217 10.90 -15.78 18.35
C LEU A 217 11.09 -14.79 19.50
N VAL A 218 10.01 -14.33 20.15
CA VAL A 218 10.08 -13.40 21.29
C VAL A 218 11.07 -13.82 22.38
N PRO A 219 11.08 -15.06 22.90
CA PRO A 219 12.07 -15.46 23.91
C PRO A 219 13.51 -15.44 23.36
N VAL A 220 13.70 -15.78 22.09
CA VAL A 220 15.03 -15.74 21.44
C VAL A 220 15.53 -14.31 21.33
N VAL A 221 14.68 -13.40 20.87
CA VAL A 221 14.95 -11.95 20.78
C VAL A 221 15.23 -11.40 22.18
N LEU A 222 14.42 -11.74 23.18
CA LEU A 222 14.62 -11.33 24.56
C LEU A 222 15.99 -11.74 25.10
N VAL A 223 16.39 -13.00 24.89
CA VAL A 223 17.72 -13.49 25.31
C VAL A 223 18.83 -12.71 24.61
N GLY A 224 18.72 -12.49 23.29
CA GLY A 224 19.69 -11.67 22.54
C GLY A 224 19.81 -10.25 23.09
N THR A 225 18.67 -9.59 23.35
CA THR A 225 18.59 -8.25 23.93
C THR A 225 19.17 -8.22 25.35
N LEU A 226 18.89 -9.22 26.19
CA LEU A 226 19.44 -9.30 27.55
C LEU A 226 20.97 -9.49 27.54
N ILE A 227 21.49 -10.38 26.69
CA ILE A 227 22.94 -10.58 26.54
C ILE A 227 23.60 -9.28 26.08
N PHE A 228 23.01 -8.59 25.11
CA PHE A 228 23.49 -7.29 24.66
C PHE A 228 23.53 -6.27 25.80
N LEU A 229 22.42 -6.11 26.55
CA LEU A 229 22.34 -5.17 27.67
C LEU A 229 23.35 -5.49 28.78
N VAL A 230 23.58 -6.78 29.08
CA VAL A 230 24.57 -7.21 30.07
C VAL A 230 26.00 -6.97 29.60
N THR A 231 26.30 -7.18 28.31
CA THR A 231 27.66 -7.04 27.77
C THR A 231 28.08 -5.59 27.51
N LEU A 232 27.11 -4.70 27.28
CA LEU A 232 27.32 -3.27 27.04
C LEU A 232 28.19 -2.55 28.09
N PRO A 233 27.95 -2.68 29.42
CA PRO A 233 28.80 -2.04 30.44
C PRO A 233 30.24 -2.55 30.46
N PHE A 234 30.49 -3.79 30.02
CA PHE A 234 31.84 -4.38 30.02
C PHE A 234 32.65 -4.06 28.76
N ARG A 235 31.99 -3.87 27.61
CA ARG A 235 32.67 -3.59 26.33
C ARG A 235 32.85 -2.09 26.04
N GLY A 236 32.14 -1.22 26.76
CA GLY A 236 32.17 0.22 26.53
C GLY A 236 31.44 0.63 25.23
N VAL A 237 31.10 1.91 25.12
CA VAL A 237 30.32 2.45 23.98
C VAL A 237 31.17 2.79 22.75
N SER A 238 32.49 2.73 22.85
CA SER A 238 33.44 3.10 21.79
C SER A 238 33.40 2.16 20.57
N GLY A 239 32.96 0.91 20.74
CA GLY A 239 32.75 -0.06 19.65
C GLY A 239 31.32 -0.14 19.11
N LEU A 240 30.38 0.66 19.67
CA LEU A 240 28.95 0.61 19.31
C LEU A 240 28.61 1.49 18.08
N PHE A 241 29.50 2.37 17.66
CA PHE A 241 29.30 3.22 16.48
C PHE A 241 30.01 2.61 15.26
N GLY A 242 29.56 1.43 14.86
CA GLY A 242 29.92 0.82 13.58
C GLY A 242 29.08 1.37 12.42
N THR A 243 29.07 0.67 11.28
CA THR A 243 28.28 1.04 10.09
C THR A 243 26.76 0.97 10.29
N LEU A 244 26.28 0.28 11.33
CA LEU A 244 24.86 0.19 11.70
C LEU A 244 24.61 0.91 13.02
N SER A 245 23.57 1.73 13.07
CA SER A 245 23.14 2.40 14.30
C SER A 245 22.65 1.37 15.33
N VAL A 246 23.34 1.28 16.46
CA VAL A 246 22.96 0.42 17.59
C VAL A 246 21.58 0.76 18.12
N ALA A 247 21.23 2.05 18.18
CA ALA A 247 19.90 2.50 18.57
C ALA A 247 18.83 2.00 17.57
N ALA A 248 19.10 2.10 16.26
CA ALA A 248 18.19 1.59 15.25
C ALA A 248 18.06 0.06 15.32
N THR A 249 19.15 -0.65 15.64
CA THR A 249 19.15 -2.11 15.78
C THR A 249 18.36 -2.55 17.00
N LEU A 250 18.48 -1.85 18.13
CA LEU A 250 17.68 -2.09 19.33
C LEU A 250 16.19 -1.77 19.12
N ILE A 251 15.88 -0.66 18.44
CA ILE A 251 14.50 -0.30 18.08
C ILE A 251 13.90 -1.34 17.13
N ALA A 252 14.68 -1.90 16.21
CA ALA A 252 14.21 -2.96 15.32
C ALA A 252 13.98 -4.31 16.03
N MET A 253 14.66 -4.55 17.16
CA MET A 253 14.48 -5.77 17.98
C MET A 253 13.37 -5.63 19.04
N ALA A 254 12.97 -4.40 19.39
CA ALA A 254 11.96 -4.09 20.40
C ALA A 254 10.55 -4.10 19.82
#